data_AF-A0AAN5BZR7-F1
#
_entry.id   AF-A0AAN5BZR7-F1
#
_cell.length_a   1.000
_cell.length_b   1.000
_cell.length_c   1.000
_cell.angle_alpha   90.00
_cell.angle_beta   90.00
_cell.angle_gamma   90.00
#
_symmetry.space_group_name_H-M   'P 1'
#
loop_
_entity.id
_entity.type
_entity.pdbx_description
1 polymer ?
#
loop_
_entity_poly.entity_id
_entity_poly.type
_entity_poly.pdbx_seq_one_letter_code
_entity_poly.pdbx_strand_id
1 'polypeptide(L)'
;MSVVSQKLGPFLATFASTICRDARQHELSLDMDVSTCPLAQICTPEWGYEGYSYIINNQSDLDEIAAKCTTINGSIAMSYNYTGAFHLPNIRNITKGFKWFTILAVSMDDPKPTSINLPDLEFLGGSIWFNSLPTLKSFTAPKLKTVGSKALIDVTQELDLRSLVESEYLSVRGDATRWVN
;
A
#
# COMPACT_ATOMS: atom_id res chain seq x y z
N MET A 1 7.99 -20.33 -15.17
CA MET A 1 8.37 -19.77 -13.85
C MET A 1 9.59 -18.89 -13.99
N SER A 2 9.38 -17.61 -14.25
CA SER A 2 10.42 -16.58 -14.09
C SER A 2 10.36 -16.06 -12.66
N VAL A 3 11.50 -16.05 -11.96
CA VAL A 3 11.63 -15.41 -10.66
C VAL A 3 12.54 -14.22 -10.85
N VAL A 4 12.00 -13.01 -10.69
CA VAL A 4 12.80 -11.79 -10.63
C VAL A 4 13.04 -11.51 -9.16
N SER A 5 14.28 -11.67 -8.71
CA SER A 5 14.69 -11.31 -7.35
C SER A 5 15.78 -10.26 -7.44
N GLN A 6 15.50 -9.05 -6.96
CA GLN A 6 16.45 -7.95 -6.89
C GLN A 6 16.61 -7.51 -5.43
N LYS A 7 17.86 -7.53 -4.96
CA LYS A 7 18.23 -6.90 -3.69
C LYS A 7 18.62 -5.46 -4.00
N LEU A 8 17.76 -4.54 -3.61
CA LEU A 8 18.00 -3.11 -3.74
C LEU A 8 18.63 -2.66 -2.40
N GLY A 9 19.74 -1.91 -2.46
CA GLY A 9 20.62 -1.69 -1.31
C GLY A 9 19.94 -0.97 -0.12
N PRO A 10 20.46 -1.12 1.11
CA PRO A 10 19.87 -0.48 2.28
C PRO A 10 20.14 1.03 2.25
N PHE A 11 19.09 1.83 2.18
CA PHE A 11 19.18 3.25 2.52
C PHE A 11 18.17 3.58 3.62
N LEU A 12 18.69 4.24 4.66
CA LEU A 12 17.93 4.74 5.79
C LEU A 12 16.85 5.69 5.25
N ALA A 13 15.58 5.28 5.32
CA ALA A 13 14.45 6.17 5.13
C ALA A 13 14.51 7.25 6.22
N THR A 14 15.26 8.30 5.96
CA THR A 14 15.26 9.51 6.78
C THR A 14 13.89 10.13 6.56
N PHE A 15 13.01 9.92 7.53
CA PHE A 15 11.73 10.62 7.63
C PHE A 15 12.00 12.11 7.73
N ALA A 16 12.08 12.79 6.59
CA ALA A 16 11.85 14.21 6.53
C ALA A 16 10.35 14.38 6.30
N SER A 17 9.63 14.74 7.35
CA SER A 17 8.38 15.48 7.25
C SER A 17 8.67 16.83 6.57
N THR A 18 8.89 16.81 5.26
CA THR A 18 8.85 18.01 4.43
C THR A 18 7.41 18.18 3.95
N ILE A 19 6.54 18.53 4.88
CA ILE A 19 5.25 19.14 4.55
C ILE A 19 5.14 20.37 5.45
N CYS A 20 5.45 21.52 4.84
CA CYS A 20 5.28 22.89 5.33
C CYS A 20 6.12 23.33 6.53
N ARG A 21 7.44 23.47 6.34
CA ARG A 21 8.15 24.63 6.92
C ARG A 21 8.06 25.77 5.91
N ASP A 22 7.03 26.60 5.97
CA ASP A 22 7.18 28.06 5.91
C ASP A 22 5.81 28.75 6.10
N ALA A 23 5.84 29.95 6.69
CA ALA A 23 4.73 30.88 6.95
C ALA A 23 3.75 30.46 8.08
N ARG A 24 3.62 31.15 9.23
CA ARG A 24 3.88 32.55 9.56
C ARG A 24 4.22 32.71 11.05
N GLN A 25 5.33 33.38 11.33
CA GLN A 25 5.43 34.33 12.43
C GLN A 25 4.59 35.58 12.09
N HIS A 26 3.96 36.14 13.11
CA HIS A 26 3.51 37.53 13.25
C HIS A 26 2.56 38.16 12.19
N GLU A 27 1.41 38.57 12.74
CA GLU A 27 0.66 39.80 12.46
C GLU A 27 -0.12 40.02 11.16
N LEU A 28 -1.09 40.92 11.33
CA LEU A 28 -2.26 41.26 10.52
C LEU A 28 -1.96 41.52 9.05
N SER A 29 -2.85 41.07 8.16
CA SER A 29 -3.58 41.91 7.18
C SER A 29 -4.23 41.06 6.08
N LEU A 30 -5.23 41.66 5.43
CA LEU A 30 -6.24 41.07 4.56
C LEU A 30 -5.71 40.42 3.27
N ASP A 31 -6.55 39.51 2.75
CA ASP A 31 -6.69 39.05 1.36
C ASP A 31 -5.48 38.43 0.66
N MET A 32 -5.47 37.10 0.56
CA MET A 32 -4.94 36.39 -0.61
C MET A 32 -5.38 34.92 -0.61
N ASP A 33 -5.82 34.49 -1.79
CA ASP A 33 -6.16 33.14 -2.25
C ASP A 33 -5.51 32.01 -1.41
N VAL A 34 -6.35 31.35 -0.59
CA VAL A 34 -5.95 30.11 0.10
C VAL A 34 -5.89 29.04 -0.98
N SER A 35 -4.70 28.87 -1.54
CA SER A 35 -4.34 27.65 -2.26
C SER A 35 -4.56 26.49 -1.29
N THR A 36 -5.69 25.79 -1.44
CA THR A 36 -6.07 24.65 -0.62
C THR A 36 -5.08 23.53 -0.87
N CYS A 37 -4.04 23.46 -0.04
CA CYS A 37 -3.30 22.22 0.13
C CYS A 37 -4.34 21.18 0.59
N PRO A 38 -4.52 20.04 -0.11
CA PRO A 38 -5.38 18.99 0.42
C PRO A 38 -4.83 18.65 1.80
N LEU A 39 -5.64 18.85 2.84
CA LEU A 39 -5.28 18.39 4.18
C LEU A 39 -4.97 16.91 4.02
N ALA A 40 -3.70 16.54 4.18
CA ALA A 40 -3.31 15.14 4.17
C ALA A 40 -4.05 14.50 5.34
N GLN A 41 -5.17 13.82 5.06
CA GLN A 41 -6.02 13.25 6.09
C GLN A 41 -5.39 11.92 6.49
N ILE A 42 -4.66 11.98 7.61
CA ILE A 42 -3.98 10.84 8.20
C ILE A 42 -4.99 10.04 9.01
N CYS A 43 -5.19 8.79 8.63
CA CYS A 43 -6.03 7.85 9.35
C CYS A 43 -5.15 6.85 10.09
N THR A 44 -5.38 6.72 11.40
CA THR A 44 -4.70 5.74 12.24
C THR A 44 -5.73 4.68 12.63
N PRO A 45 -5.55 3.40 12.24
CA PRO A 45 -6.44 2.33 12.71
C PRO A 45 -6.31 2.17 14.23
N GLU A 46 -7.34 1.65 14.88
CA GLU A 46 -7.26 1.29 16.29
C GLU A 46 -6.27 0.14 16.52
N TRP A 47 -5.72 0.05 17.73
CA TRP A 47 -4.82 -1.04 18.08
C TRP A 47 -5.61 -2.34 18.27
N GLY A 48 -5.39 -3.30 17.37
CA GLY A 48 -6.02 -4.62 17.43
C GLY A 48 -5.03 -5.76 17.57
N TYR A 49 -5.53 -6.98 17.38
CA TYR A 49 -4.72 -8.21 17.34
C TYR A 49 -3.59 -8.14 16.31
N GLU A 50 -3.86 -7.50 15.17
CA GLU A 50 -2.89 -7.26 14.11
C GLU A 50 -2.08 -5.95 14.29
N GLY A 51 -2.09 -5.38 15.51
CA GLY A 51 -1.53 -4.06 15.82
C GLY A 51 -2.37 -2.93 15.19
N TYR A 52 -1.72 -1.80 14.88
CA TYR A 52 -2.32 -0.71 14.09
C TYR A 52 -2.55 -1.15 12.63
N SER A 53 -3.62 -1.92 12.38
CA SER A 53 -3.98 -2.43 11.05
C SER A 53 -5.48 -2.32 10.77
N TYR A 54 -5.85 -1.85 9.57
CA TYR A 54 -7.22 -2.01 9.08
C TYR A 54 -7.44 -3.43 8.59
N ILE A 55 -8.44 -4.12 9.15
CA ILE A 55 -8.86 -5.44 8.70
C ILE A 55 -9.88 -5.27 7.59
N ILE A 56 -9.56 -5.78 6.40
CA ILE A 56 -10.38 -5.63 5.20
C ILE A 56 -11.03 -6.98 4.87
N ASN A 57 -12.35 -7.01 4.86
CA ASN A 57 -13.16 -8.17 4.52
C ASN A 57 -13.74 -8.07 3.11
N ASN A 58 -13.96 -6.86 2.61
CA ASN A 58 -14.57 -6.61 1.31
C ASN A 58 -14.16 -5.23 0.74
N GLN A 59 -14.59 -4.93 -0.48
CA GLN A 59 -14.28 -3.67 -1.17
C GLN A 59 -14.85 -2.43 -0.47
N SER A 60 -16.01 -2.53 0.18
CA SER A 60 -16.62 -1.38 0.89
C SER A 60 -15.74 -0.88 2.03
N ASP A 61 -15.03 -1.77 2.74
CA ASP A 61 -14.07 -1.39 3.79
C ASP A 61 -12.95 -0.49 3.21
N LEU A 62 -12.49 -0.80 2.00
CA LEU A 62 -11.48 0.00 1.29
C LEU A 62 -12.05 1.34 0.82
N ASP A 63 -13.29 1.34 0.31
CA ASP A 63 -13.96 2.53 -0.18
C ASP A 63 -14.19 3.55 0.95
N GLU A 64 -14.58 3.08 2.14
CA GLU A 64 -14.74 3.93 3.32
C GLU A 64 -13.41 4.57 3.78
N ILE A 65 -12.32 3.83 3.71
CA ILE A 65 -10.97 4.33 4.02
C ILE A 65 -10.55 5.33 2.94
N ALA A 66 -10.69 4.99 1.67
CA ALA A 66 -10.32 5.85 0.53
C ALA A 66 -11.14 7.14 0.43
N ALA A 67 -12.36 7.16 0.98
CA ALA A 67 -13.20 8.35 1.02
C ALA A 67 -12.74 9.37 2.07
N LYS A 68 -12.03 8.92 3.11
CA LYS A 68 -11.64 9.75 4.26
C LYS A 68 -10.15 10.00 4.34
N CYS A 69 -9.34 9.10 3.81
CA CYS A 69 -7.91 9.08 4.11
C CYS A 69 -7.11 9.36 2.85
N THR A 70 -5.97 10.04 3.01
CA THR A 70 -4.92 10.11 1.99
C THR A 70 -3.64 9.45 2.47
N THR A 71 -3.51 9.24 3.79
CA THR A 71 -2.38 8.59 4.43
C THR A 71 -2.87 7.66 5.53
N ILE A 72 -2.33 6.45 5.58
CA ILE A 72 -2.64 5.47 6.62
C ILE A 72 -1.42 5.32 7.51
N ASN A 73 -1.58 5.69 8.78
CA ASN A 73 -0.57 5.46 9.80
C ASN A 73 -0.71 4.06 10.41
N GLY A 74 -0.45 3.03 9.62
CA GLY A 74 -0.67 1.64 9.99
C GLY A 74 -0.45 0.70 8.83
N SER A 75 -0.87 -0.55 9.02
CA SER A 75 -0.91 -1.56 7.96
C SER A 75 -2.33 -1.74 7.43
N ILE A 76 -2.43 -2.37 6.27
CA ILE A 76 -3.70 -2.95 5.80
C ILE A 76 -3.56 -4.47 5.84
N ALA A 77 -4.51 -5.12 6.50
CA ALA A 77 -4.57 -6.55 6.71
C ALA A 77 -5.77 -7.14 5.96
N MET A 78 -5.52 -7.89 4.90
CA MET A 78 -6.56 -8.62 4.18
C MET A 78 -7.00 -9.84 5.00
N SER A 79 -8.30 -9.96 5.22
CA SER A 79 -8.89 -11.10 5.92
C SER A 79 -8.86 -12.37 5.06
N TYR A 80 -8.82 -13.54 5.70
CA TYR A 80 -8.79 -14.86 5.06
C TYR A 80 -9.97 -15.13 4.11
N ASN A 81 -11.11 -14.48 4.34
CA ASN A 81 -12.32 -14.64 3.53
C ASN A 81 -12.44 -13.60 2.41
N TYR A 82 -11.43 -12.76 2.20
CA TYR A 82 -11.47 -11.75 1.14
C TYR A 82 -11.49 -12.43 -0.24
N THR A 83 -12.44 -12.00 -1.08
CA THR A 83 -12.59 -12.50 -2.45
C THR A 83 -12.83 -11.35 -3.41
N GLY A 84 -12.49 -11.55 -4.70
CA GLY A 84 -12.73 -10.56 -5.74
C GLY A 84 -11.63 -9.51 -5.87
N ALA A 85 -11.96 -8.35 -6.42
CA ALA A 85 -10.99 -7.28 -6.67
C ALA A 85 -10.67 -6.51 -5.37
N PHE A 86 -9.41 -6.12 -5.20
CA PHE A 86 -8.93 -5.23 -4.16
C PHE A 86 -8.52 -3.90 -4.80
N HIS A 87 -9.36 -2.88 -4.64
CA HIS A 87 -9.12 -1.55 -5.19
C HIS A 87 -8.99 -0.53 -4.06
N LEU A 88 -7.87 0.19 -4.00
CA LEU A 88 -7.66 1.21 -2.97
C LEU A 88 -7.19 2.53 -3.62
N PRO A 89 -8.15 3.37 -4.06
CA PRO A 89 -7.83 4.68 -4.62
C PRO A 89 -7.55 5.72 -3.51
N ASN A 90 -7.07 6.91 -3.89
CA ASN A 90 -6.84 8.09 -3.04
C ASN A 90 -5.78 7.97 -1.93
N ILE A 91 -5.38 6.76 -1.52
CA ILE A 91 -4.32 6.54 -0.54
C ILE A 91 -2.96 6.67 -1.20
N ARG A 92 -2.18 7.66 -0.76
CA ARG A 92 -0.82 7.93 -1.30
C ARG A 92 0.28 7.35 -0.44
N ASN A 93 0.05 7.19 0.86
CA ASN A 93 1.07 6.78 1.80
C ASN A 93 0.51 5.79 2.82
N ILE A 94 1.21 4.68 3.03
CA ILE A 94 0.98 3.73 4.11
C ILE A 94 2.27 3.61 4.91
N THR A 95 2.26 3.97 6.19
CA THR A 95 3.49 4.03 7.00
C THR A 95 4.06 2.65 7.33
N LYS A 96 3.21 1.61 7.32
CA LYS A 96 3.62 0.21 7.46
C LYS A 96 3.40 -0.51 6.12
N GLY A 97 2.78 -1.68 6.12
CA GLY A 97 2.73 -2.54 4.94
C GLY A 97 1.39 -3.19 4.68
N PHE A 98 1.38 -4.01 3.65
CA PHE A 98 0.28 -4.92 3.38
C PHE A 98 0.62 -6.30 3.94
N LYS A 99 -0.36 -6.88 4.62
CA LYS A 99 -0.33 -8.26 5.05
C LYS A 99 -1.68 -8.90 4.78
N TRP A 100 -1.70 -10.21 4.80
CA TRP A 100 -2.92 -10.98 5.00
C TRP A 100 -2.78 -11.77 6.29
N PHE A 101 -3.89 -12.07 6.93
CA PHE A 101 -3.88 -12.91 8.12
C PHE A 101 -4.89 -14.04 7.96
N THR A 102 -4.49 -15.21 8.41
CA THR A 102 -5.35 -16.38 8.55
C THR A 102 -5.55 -16.67 10.02
N ILE A 103 -6.77 -16.99 10.42
CA ILE A 103 -7.05 -17.39 11.81
C ILE A 103 -6.87 -18.89 11.85
N LEU A 104 -5.68 -19.37 12.22
CA LEU A 104 -5.32 -20.79 12.28
C LEU A 104 -6.31 -21.65 13.10
N ALA A 105 -7.00 -21.04 14.07
CA ALA A 105 -8.00 -21.70 14.89
C ALA A 105 -9.40 -21.84 14.23
N VAL A 106 -9.66 -21.13 13.12
CA VAL A 106 -11.00 -20.99 12.51
C VAL A 106 -10.99 -21.35 11.02
N SER A 107 -9.88 -21.13 10.31
CA SER A 107 -9.79 -21.35 8.87
C SER A 107 -8.33 -21.60 8.47
N MET A 108 -8.12 -22.57 7.57
CA MET A 108 -6.87 -22.73 6.82
C MET A 108 -6.99 -22.09 5.43
N ASP A 109 -8.04 -21.32 5.17
CA ASP A 109 -8.19 -20.61 3.91
C ASP A 109 -7.24 -19.41 3.87
N ASP A 110 -6.61 -19.25 2.72
CA ASP A 110 -5.90 -18.05 2.32
C ASP A 110 -6.87 -17.10 1.60
N PRO A 111 -6.65 -15.77 1.67
CA PRO A 111 -7.43 -14.82 0.89
C PRO A 111 -7.35 -15.15 -0.60
N LYS A 112 -8.47 -14.95 -1.31
CA LYS A 112 -8.60 -15.25 -2.74
C LYS A 112 -8.92 -13.97 -3.54
N PRO A 113 -8.09 -12.92 -3.47
CA PRO A 113 -8.25 -11.76 -4.33
C PRO A 113 -7.95 -12.15 -5.77
N THR A 114 -8.69 -11.59 -6.72
CA THR A 114 -8.45 -11.80 -8.16
C THR A 114 -7.49 -10.76 -8.72
N SER A 115 -7.51 -9.56 -8.17
CA SER A 115 -6.70 -8.42 -8.61
C SER A 115 -6.44 -7.46 -7.46
N ILE A 116 -5.27 -6.79 -7.47
CA ILE A 116 -4.92 -5.73 -6.52
C ILE A 116 -4.54 -4.48 -7.31
N ASN A 117 -5.26 -3.38 -7.08
CA ASN A 117 -5.07 -2.11 -7.78
C ASN A 117 -4.92 -0.96 -6.77
N LEU A 118 -3.73 -0.36 -6.78
CA LEU A 118 -3.27 0.71 -5.90
C LEU A 118 -2.85 1.92 -6.76
N PRO A 119 -3.81 2.61 -7.42
CA PRO A 119 -3.52 3.58 -8.49
C PRO A 119 -2.81 4.84 -7.99
N ASP A 120 -3.00 5.21 -6.72
CA ASP A 120 -2.51 6.45 -6.13
C ASP A 120 -1.40 6.26 -5.10
N LEU A 121 -1.07 5.01 -4.76
CA LEU A 121 -0.09 4.70 -3.73
C LEU A 121 1.30 5.07 -4.23
N GLU A 122 2.00 5.92 -3.49
CA GLU A 122 3.36 6.37 -3.81
C GLU A 122 4.39 5.79 -2.85
N PHE A 123 4.05 5.68 -1.57
CA PHE A 123 4.97 5.23 -0.53
C PHE A 123 4.35 4.16 0.36
N LEU A 124 5.12 3.12 0.60
CA LEU A 124 4.79 2.05 1.54
C LEU A 124 5.98 1.82 2.47
N GLY A 125 5.86 2.15 3.75
CA GLY A 125 6.99 2.10 4.69
C GLY A 125 7.39 0.71 5.16
N GLY A 126 6.55 -0.30 4.94
CA GLY A 126 6.74 -1.68 5.37
C GLY A 126 6.96 -2.64 4.20
N SER A 127 6.37 -3.82 4.33
CA SER A 127 6.48 -4.89 3.34
C SER A 127 5.15 -5.16 2.65
N ILE A 128 5.22 -5.73 1.45
CA ILE A 128 4.12 -6.33 0.71
C ILE A 128 4.30 -7.84 0.77
N TRP A 129 3.36 -8.54 1.44
CA TRP A 129 3.35 -9.99 1.56
C TRP A 129 2.19 -10.57 0.74
N PHE A 130 2.29 -10.54 -0.58
CA PHE A 130 1.29 -11.10 -1.50
C PHE A 130 1.82 -12.34 -2.23
N ASN A 131 2.79 -13.01 -1.62
CA ASN A 131 3.16 -14.37 -1.99
C ASN A 131 2.06 -15.34 -1.52
N SER A 132 1.87 -16.43 -2.25
CA SER A 132 0.88 -17.48 -1.93
C SER A 132 -0.60 -17.08 -2.04
N LEU A 133 -0.96 -16.03 -2.78
CA LEU A 133 -2.38 -15.73 -3.07
C LEU A 133 -2.83 -16.51 -4.33
N PRO A 134 -3.59 -17.61 -4.20
CA PRO A 134 -3.74 -18.61 -5.27
C PRO A 134 -4.52 -18.11 -6.48
N THR A 135 -5.36 -17.09 -6.30
CA THR A 135 -6.23 -16.54 -7.35
C THR A 135 -5.73 -15.21 -7.91
N LEU A 136 -4.59 -14.68 -7.43
CA LEU A 136 -4.12 -13.36 -7.81
C LEU A 136 -3.62 -13.36 -9.25
N LYS A 137 -4.32 -12.62 -10.11
CA LYS A 137 -4.00 -12.50 -11.54
C LYS A 137 -3.21 -11.25 -11.84
N SER A 138 -3.59 -10.13 -11.24
CA SER A 138 -2.98 -8.84 -11.52
C SER A 138 -2.64 -8.06 -10.26
N PHE A 139 -1.48 -7.40 -10.29
CA PHE A 139 -1.05 -6.42 -9.30
C PHE A 139 -0.62 -5.14 -10.01
N THR A 140 -1.29 -4.03 -9.69
CA THR A 140 -1.10 -2.73 -10.34
C THR A 140 -0.88 -1.66 -9.29
N ALA A 141 0.33 -1.10 -9.25
CA ALA A 141 0.67 0.05 -8.41
C ALA A 141 1.57 1.02 -9.21
N PRO A 142 1.01 1.69 -10.24
CA PRO A 142 1.78 2.41 -11.24
C PRO A 142 2.52 3.63 -10.69
N LYS A 143 2.09 4.16 -9.53
CA LYS A 143 2.70 5.31 -8.86
C LYS A 143 3.57 4.93 -7.67
N LEU A 144 3.67 3.64 -7.31
CA LEU A 144 4.42 3.20 -6.16
C LEU A 144 5.90 3.40 -6.42
N LYS A 145 6.54 4.28 -5.64
CA LYS A 145 7.95 4.65 -5.78
C LYS A 145 8.85 3.91 -4.81
N THR A 146 8.37 3.73 -3.59
CA THR A 146 9.17 3.20 -2.48
C THR A 146 8.42 2.14 -1.69
N VAL A 147 9.09 1.01 -1.45
CA VAL A 147 8.73 -0.01 -0.47
C VAL A 147 9.83 -0.06 0.59
N GLY A 148 9.50 0.19 1.85
CA GLY A 148 10.48 0.37 2.91
C GLY A 148 11.23 -0.91 3.31
N SER A 149 10.69 -2.08 2.98
CA SER A 149 11.37 -3.36 3.19
C SER A 149 11.14 -4.31 2.02
N LYS A 150 10.34 -5.37 2.18
CA LYS A 150 10.24 -6.45 1.19
C LYS A 150 8.96 -6.36 0.37
N ALA A 151 9.04 -6.54 -0.93
CA ALA A 151 7.91 -6.78 -1.81
C ALA A 151 7.96 -8.21 -2.34
N LEU A 152 7.10 -9.09 -1.84
CA LEU A 152 6.91 -10.46 -2.31
C LEU A 152 5.54 -10.55 -2.98
N ILE A 153 5.52 -10.78 -4.29
CA ILE A 153 4.30 -10.73 -5.09
C ILE A 153 4.24 -11.95 -6.02
N ASP A 154 3.21 -12.77 -5.89
CA ASP A 154 2.95 -13.88 -6.80
C ASP A 154 1.77 -13.53 -7.71
N VAL A 155 2.03 -13.33 -9.02
CA VAL A 155 1.00 -12.95 -10.01
C VAL A 155 1.06 -13.80 -11.26
N THR A 156 -0.09 -14.12 -11.83
CA THR A 156 -0.18 -15.03 -12.98
C THR A 156 -0.36 -14.33 -14.33
N GLN A 157 -0.74 -13.05 -14.37
CA GLN A 157 -1.06 -12.37 -15.64
C GLN A 157 -0.38 -11.01 -15.79
N GLU A 158 -0.60 -10.08 -14.87
CA GLU A 158 -0.17 -8.68 -15.04
C GLU A 158 0.53 -8.14 -13.79
N LEU A 159 1.69 -7.52 -14.00
CA LEU A 159 2.39 -6.74 -12.98
C LEU A 159 2.72 -5.35 -13.53
N ASP A 160 2.27 -4.32 -12.81
CA ASP A 160 2.62 -2.93 -13.09
C ASP A 160 3.20 -2.26 -11.85
N LEU A 161 4.53 -2.11 -11.87
CA LEU A 161 5.35 -1.45 -10.86
C LEU A 161 6.26 -0.40 -11.51
N ARG A 162 5.79 0.22 -12.61
CA ARG A 162 6.59 1.08 -13.50
C ARG A 162 7.30 2.28 -12.85
N SER A 163 6.87 2.68 -11.66
CA SER A 163 7.46 3.80 -10.92
C SER A 163 8.29 3.34 -9.72
N LEU A 164 8.42 2.03 -9.48
CA LEU A 164 9.13 1.51 -8.32
C LEU A 164 10.63 1.73 -8.50
N VAL A 165 11.16 2.66 -7.72
CA VAL A 165 12.60 2.98 -7.70
C VAL A 165 13.28 2.30 -6.53
N GLU A 166 12.59 2.18 -5.39
CA GLU A 166 13.19 1.82 -4.12
C GLU A 166 12.46 0.64 -3.45
N SER A 167 13.23 -0.37 -3.05
CA SER A 167 12.82 -1.48 -2.19
C SER A 167 14.06 -2.00 -1.46
N GLU A 168 13.94 -2.76 -0.37
CA GLU A 168 15.08 -3.51 0.17
C GLU A 168 15.24 -4.84 -0.59
N TYR A 169 14.10 -5.45 -0.90
CA TYR A 169 14.03 -6.73 -1.57
C TYR A 169 12.76 -6.83 -2.38
N LEU A 170 12.89 -7.03 -3.69
CA LEU A 170 11.78 -7.30 -4.58
C LEU A 170 11.89 -8.75 -5.07
N SER A 171 10.87 -9.55 -4.79
CA SER A 171 10.68 -10.88 -5.37
C SER A 171 9.32 -10.94 -6.03
N VAL A 172 9.33 -11.15 -7.34
CA VAL A 172 8.10 -11.45 -8.07
C VAL A 172 8.21 -12.84 -8.67
N ARG A 173 7.17 -13.65 -8.41
CA ARG A 173 7.03 -14.98 -8.98
C ARG A 173 5.78 -15.06 -9.83
N GLY A 174 5.92 -15.69 -10.99
CA GLY A 174 4.79 -16.12 -11.79
C GLY A 174 5.06 -16.00 -13.28
N ASP A 175 4.05 -16.33 -14.06
CA ASP A 175 4.10 -16.33 -15.52
C ASP A 175 3.33 -15.14 -16.09
N ALA A 176 3.47 -13.97 -15.46
CA ALA A 176 2.86 -12.76 -15.99
C ALA A 176 3.30 -12.56 -17.44
N THR A 177 2.33 -12.43 -18.34
CA THR A 177 2.59 -12.24 -19.77
C THR A 177 2.92 -10.78 -20.08
N ARG A 178 2.65 -9.88 -19.12
CA ARG A 178 2.89 -8.45 -19.23
C ARG A 178 3.59 -7.92 -17.97
N TRP A 179 4.84 -7.55 -18.14
CA TRP A 179 5.67 -6.89 -17.13
C TRP A 179 5.87 -5.43 -17.54
N VAL A 180 5.52 -4.51 -16.65
CA VAL A 180 5.86 -3.09 -16.80
C VAL A 180 6.68 -2.69 -15.57
N ASN A 181 7.98 -2.51 -15.78
CA ASN A 181 8.97 -2.06 -14.79
C ASN A 181 9.73 -0.88 -15.35
#